data_AF-A0A090LM28-F1
#
_entry.id   AF-A0A090LM28-F1
#
_cell.length_a   1.000
_cell.length_b   1.000
_cell.length_c   1.000
_cell.angle_alpha   90.00
_cell.angle_beta   90.00
_cell.angle_gamma   90.00
#
_symmetry.space_group_name_H-M   'P 1'
#
loop_
_entity.id
_entity.type
_entity.pdbx_description
1 polymer ?
#
loop_
_entity_poly.entity_id
_entity_poly.type
_entity_poly.pdbx_seq_one_letter_code
_entity_poly.pdbx_strand_id
1 'polypeptide(L)'
;MENYNKEVNEILTIILYFDNKKIKKYTIKDGFENINAYNLNCFHASDMIDDFKEFIILTESKYNYDETVDDILDYYQRLTFPITVNTTYKKIDLKSFKKHEYTENSYQLRIYSKSDWQFILTFEVDKFISLVKSDIASLLNIIDKFKPINMIFEFPTDSLSLIHIAKFNFNDYNDDDFYDELEQLYKNIILIFSTIYSQNLSCPKFRNSILKILEFLKHYTGILTFEMETRGYRIYYYMEEYFKIKLQKNVNKNNNNIIFNTVILYEKEIKKLEPEVSQYIVNLNL
;
A
#
# COMPACT_ATOMS: atom_id res chain seq x y z
N MET A 1 17.79 24.90 -13.02
CA MET A 1 18.11 23.55 -13.57
C MET A 1 18.99 22.74 -12.64
N GLU A 2 20.01 23.29 -11.98
CA GLU A 2 20.85 22.52 -11.03
C GLU A 2 20.13 22.06 -9.75
N ASN A 3 19.23 22.87 -9.16
CA ASN A 3 18.40 22.42 -8.01
C ASN A 3 17.38 21.35 -8.42
N TYR A 4 16.77 21.46 -9.60
CA TYR A 4 15.80 20.49 -10.12
C TYR A 4 16.44 19.11 -10.34
N ASN A 5 17.69 19.06 -10.83
CA ASN A 5 18.43 17.81 -11.00
C ASN A 5 18.87 17.16 -9.68
N LYS A 6 19.01 17.95 -8.60
CA LYS A 6 19.31 17.42 -7.25
C LYS A 6 18.06 16.80 -6.62
N GLU A 7 16.91 17.44 -6.78
CA GLU A 7 15.59 16.93 -6.34
C GLU A 7 15.20 15.63 -7.07
N VAL A 8 15.48 15.52 -8.37
CA VAL A 8 15.20 14.30 -9.16
C VAL A 8 16.00 13.07 -8.67
N ASN A 9 17.15 13.27 -8.03
CA ASN A 9 17.96 12.19 -7.46
C ASN A 9 17.43 11.69 -6.10
N GLU A 10 16.49 12.39 -5.49
CA GLU A 10 15.91 12.04 -4.19
C GLU A 10 14.45 11.59 -4.27
N ILE A 11 13.83 11.68 -5.47
CA ILE A 11 12.49 11.14 -5.76
C ILE A 11 12.38 9.71 -5.26
N LEU A 12 11.39 9.49 -4.39
CA LEU A 12 11.04 8.20 -3.82
C LEU A 12 12.28 7.47 -3.28
N THR A 13 12.67 7.90 -2.09
CA THR A 13 13.78 7.31 -1.34
C THR A 13 13.25 6.70 -0.04
N ILE A 14 13.66 5.47 0.27
CA ILE A 14 13.47 4.86 1.59
C ILE A 14 14.82 4.81 2.29
N ILE A 15 14.88 5.26 3.53
CA ILE A 15 16.06 5.09 4.38
C ILE A 15 15.66 4.31 5.61
N LEU A 16 16.32 3.17 5.83
CA LEU A 16 16.10 2.32 7.00
C LEU A 16 17.15 2.60 8.07
N TYR A 17 16.70 2.74 9.30
CA TYR A 17 17.51 2.94 10.49
C TYR A 17 17.24 1.84 11.52
N PHE A 18 18.26 1.49 12.29
CA PHE A 18 18.16 0.69 13.51
C PHE A 18 19.08 1.30 14.55
N ASP A 19 18.57 1.52 15.77
CA ASP A 19 19.28 2.27 16.82
C ASP A 19 19.87 3.59 16.33
N ASN A 20 19.07 4.39 15.59
CA ASN A 20 19.48 5.67 15.00
C ASN A 20 20.68 5.59 14.03
N LYS A 21 21.09 4.38 13.61
CA LYS A 21 22.13 4.18 12.60
C LYS A 21 21.49 3.81 11.28
N LYS A 22 21.88 4.53 10.22
CA LYS A 22 21.46 4.23 8.85
C LYS A 22 21.97 2.85 8.45
N ILE A 23 21.06 1.92 8.20
CA ILE A 23 21.40 0.56 7.75
C ILE A 23 21.44 0.52 6.23
N LYS A 24 20.41 1.10 5.58
CA LYS A 24 20.23 0.95 4.14
C LYS A 24 19.49 2.16 3.55
N LYS A 25 19.85 2.52 2.32
CA LYS A 25 19.14 3.50 1.49
C LYS A 25 18.68 2.78 0.24
N TYR A 26 17.42 2.98 -0.12
CA TYR A 26 16.84 2.51 -1.36
C TYR A 26 16.33 3.70 -2.13
N THR A 27 16.79 3.84 -3.37
CA THR A 27 16.24 4.81 -4.32
C THR A 27 15.60 4.07 -5.48
N ILE A 28 14.74 4.76 -6.20
CA ILE A 28 14.17 4.25 -7.45
C ILE A 28 15.23 3.86 -8.50
N LYS A 29 16.43 4.47 -8.44
CA LYS A 29 17.54 4.25 -9.37
C LYS A 29 18.29 2.96 -9.12
N ASP A 30 18.38 2.54 -7.86
CA ASP A 30 19.18 1.38 -7.48
C ASP A 30 18.61 0.07 -8.02
N GLY A 31 17.33 0.09 -8.44
CA GLY A 31 16.60 -1.11 -8.83
C GLY A 31 16.38 -2.01 -7.61
N PHE A 32 15.18 -2.55 -7.45
CA PHE A 32 14.87 -3.37 -6.27
C PHE A 32 15.40 -4.81 -6.39
N GLU A 33 16.31 -5.08 -7.34
CA GLU A 33 16.83 -6.42 -7.67
C GLU A 33 17.53 -7.12 -6.49
N ASN A 34 17.95 -6.38 -5.46
CA ASN A 34 18.61 -6.88 -4.25
C ASN A 34 17.96 -6.41 -2.95
N ILE A 35 16.74 -5.85 -3.01
CA ILE A 35 15.88 -6.04 -1.85
C ILE A 35 15.43 -7.48 -2.02
N ASN A 36 15.94 -8.38 -1.19
CA ASN A 36 15.12 -9.52 -0.77
C ASN A 36 13.88 -8.87 -0.19
N ALA A 37 12.91 -8.54 -1.06
CA ALA A 37 11.67 -7.91 -0.69
C ALA A 37 11.16 -8.85 0.35
N TYR A 38 11.22 -8.41 1.62
CA TYR A 38 10.75 -9.20 2.71
C TYR A 38 9.25 -9.33 2.42
N ASN A 39 8.92 -10.40 1.70
CA ASN A 39 8.05 -11.39 2.23
C ASN A 39 6.75 -10.73 2.74
N LEU A 40 5.91 -10.28 1.78
CA LEU A 40 4.66 -9.54 2.01
C LEU A 40 3.43 -10.30 1.57
N ASN A 41 2.88 -10.99 2.55
CA ASN A 41 1.62 -11.67 2.60
C ASN A 41 1.53 -12.10 4.07
N CYS A 42 1.03 -11.26 4.97
CA CYS A 42 0.93 -11.63 6.38
C CYS A 42 -0.10 -12.78 6.57
N PHE A 43 0.19 -13.99 6.08
CA PHE A 43 -0.64 -15.18 6.21
C PHE A 43 -0.90 -15.43 7.69
N HIS A 44 0.14 -15.35 8.52
CA HIS A 44 -0.02 -15.42 9.98
C HIS A 44 -0.93 -14.34 10.56
N ALA A 45 -0.88 -13.11 10.06
CA ALA A 45 -1.78 -12.09 10.59
C ALA A 45 -3.20 -12.22 10.04
N SER A 46 -3.37 -12.77 8.84
CA SER A 46 -4.69 -13.08 8.25
C SER A 46 -5.36 -14.20 9.04
N ASP A 47 -4.58 -15.20 9.44
CA ASP A 47 -5.03 -16.23 10.36
C ASP A 47 -5.37 -15.61 11.73
N MET A 48 -4.50 -14.77 12.30
CA MET A 48 -4.78 -14.11 13.59
C MET A 48 -6.01 -13.20 13.58
N ILE A 49 -6.28 -12.47 12.49
CA ILE A 49 -7.48 -11.63 12.41
C ILE A 49 -8.74 -12.48 12.21
N ASP A 50 -8.65 -13.60 11.51
CA ASP A 50 -9.78 -14.52 11.34
C ASP A 50 -10.07 -15.29 12.64
N ASP A 51 -9.04 -15.73 13.37
CA ASP A 51 -9.15 -16.27 14.73
C ASP A 51 -9.76 -15.25 15.69
N PHE A 52 -9.34 -13.97 15.61
CA PHE A 52 -9.90 -12.89 16.42
C PHE A 52 -11.39 -12.63 16.11
N LYS A 53 -11.78 -12.67 14.82
CA LYS A 53 -13.18 -12.58 14.41
C LYS A 53 -14.01 -13.74 14.94
N GLU A 54 -13.49 -14.97 14.84
CA GLU A 54 -14.17 -16.16 15.36
C GLU A 54 -14.34 -16.06 16.88
N PHE A 55 -13.31 -15.61 17.59
CA PHE A 55 -13.37 -15.35 19.02
C PHE A 55 -14.50 -14.37 19.37
N ILE A 56 -14.57 -13.23 18.68
CA ILE A 56 -15.64 -12.23 18.90
C ILE A 56 -17.02 -12.87 18.73
N ILE A 57 -17.26 -13.61 17.64
CA ILE A 57 -18.55 -14.26 17.36
C ILE A 57 -18.92 -15.25 18.48
N LEU A 58 -17.94 -16.03 18.95
CA LEU A 58 -18.16 -16.99 20.04
C LEU A 58 -18.46 -16.30 21.37
N THR A 59 -17.78 -15.21 21.69
CA THR A 59 -17.97 -14.42 22.92
C THR A 59 -19.34 -13.74 22.93
N GLU A 60 -19.75 -13.15 21.80
CA GLU A 60 -21.09 -12.55 21.63
C GLU A 60 -22.23 -13.55 21.86
N SER A 61 -22.01 -14.81 21.52
CA SER A 61 -23.04 -15.86 21.68
C SER A 61 -23.25 -16.28 23.14
N LYS A 62 -22.32 -15.92 24.04
CA LYS A 62 -22.26 -16.39 25.42
C LYS A 62 -22.56 -15.30 26.45
N TYR A 63 -22.16 -14.06 26.17
CA TYR A 63 -22.12 -13.00 27.15
C TYR A 63 -22.97 -11.78 26.77
N ASN A 64 -23.24 -10.92 27.74
CA ASN A 64 -23.82 -9.61 27.46
C ASN A 64 -22.76 -8.66 26.87
N TYR A 65 -23.17 -7.45 26.47
CA TYR A 65 -22.28 -6.52 25.77
C TYR A 65 -21.05 -6.12 26.59
N ASP A 66 -21.23 -5.77 27.86
CA ASP A 66 -20.13 -5.28 28.71
C ASP A 66 -19.10 -6.40 28.96
N GLU A 67 -19.58 -7.60 29.28
CA GLU A 67 -18.74 -8.80 29.41
C GLU A 67 -18.03 -9.16 28.09
N THR A 68 -18.69 -8.98 26.95
CA THR A 68 -18.10 -9.22 25.63
C THR A 68 -16.96 -8.24 25.36
N VAL A 69 -17.11 -6.96 25.74
CA VAL A 69 -16.06 -5.95 25.57
C VAL A 69 -14.84 -6.30 26.42
N ASP A 70 -15.04 -6.63 27.69
CA ASP A 70 -13.96 -7.00 28.60
C ASP A 70 -13.18 -8.22 28.10
N ASP A 71 -13.88 -9.28 27.66
CA ASP A 71 -13.26 -10.50 27.14
C ASP A 71 -12.49 -10.25 25.84
N ILE A 72 -12.99 -9.38 24.95
CA ILE A 72 -12.29 -9.01 23.70
C ILE A 72 -11.02 -8.22 24.01
N LEU A 73 -11.07 -7.26 24.94
CA LEU A 73 -9.90 -6.50 25.36
C LEU A 73 -8.84 -7.40 26.00
N ASP A 74 -9.24 -8.31 26.89
CA ASP A 74 -8.36 -9.28 27.53
C ASP A 74 -7.75 -10.26 26.50
N TYR A 75 -8.54 -10.71 25.51
CA TYR A 75 -8.01 -11.52 24.42
C TYR A 75 -6.98 -10.75 23.58
N TYR A 76 -7.29 -9.50 23.18
CA TYR A 76 -6.37 -8.66 22.42
C TYR A 76 -5.04 -8.43 23.16
N GLN A 77 -5.08 -8.14 24.47
CA GLN A 77 -3.88 -7.94 25.29
C GLN A 77 -3.00 -9.18 25.42
N ARG A 78 -3.55 -10.37 25.22
CA ARG A 78 -2.82 -11.66 25.26
C ARG A 78 -2.28 -12.09 23.89
N LEU A 79 -2.64 -11.40 22.80
CA LEU A 79 -2.14 -11.74 21.48
C LEU A 79 -0.63 -11.51 21.42
N THR A 80 0.09 -12.55 21.01
CA THR A 80 1.51 -12.44 20.68
C THR A 80 1.65 -12.17 19.20
N PHE A 81 2.06 -10.95 18.85
CA PHE A 81 2.30 -10.59 17.45
C PHE A 81 3.62 -11.18 16.95
N PRO A 82 3.67 -11.61 15.67
CA PRO A 82 4.85 -12.24 15.12
C PRO A 82 6.03 -11.27 15.09
N ILE A 83 7.18 -11.72 15.59
CA ILE A 83 8.47 -11.00 15.46
C ILE A 83 9.05 -11.18 14.04
N THR A 84 8.61 -12.23 13.34
CA THR A 84 8.99 -12.54 11.96
C THR A 84 7.79 -13.04 11.18
N VAL A 85 7.55 -12.49 10.00
CA VAL A 85 6.52 -12.95 9.07
C VAL A 85 7.18 -13.73 7.94
N ASN A 86 6.82 -15.01 7.80
CA ASN A 86 7.26 -15.87 6.70
C ASN A 86 6.23 -15.84 5.58
N THR A 87 6.73 -15.79 4.34
CA THR A 87 5.90 -15.25 3.27
C THR A 87 6.26 -15.77 1.90
N THR A 88 5.21 -15.93 1.10
CA THR A 88 5.28 -16.50 -0.24
C THR A 88 4.64 -15.51 -1.20
N TYR A 89 5.46 -14.92 -2.06
CA TYR A 89 4.95 -14.26 -3.26
C TYR A 89 4.40 -15.34 -4.19
N LYS A 90 3.19 -15.12 -4.71
CA LYS A 90 2.76 -15.90 -5.87
C LYS A 90 3.60 -15.41 -7.05
N LYS A 91 4.59 -16.21 -7.45
CA LYS A 91 5.28 -15.99 -8.72
C LYS A 91 4.23 -16.15 -9.83
N ILE A 92 3.87 -15.06 -10.46
CA ILE A 92 2.87 -15.04 -11.53
C ILE A 92 3.62 -15.32 -12.83
N ASP A 93 3.30 -16.43 -13.51
CA ASP A 93 3.74 -16.65 -14.88
C ASP A 93 2.82 -15.88 -15.84
N LEU A 94 3.19 -14.66 -16.20
CA LEU A 94 2.36 -13.83 -17.06
C LEU A 94 2.17 -14.39 -18.49
N LYS A 95 2.99 -15.36 -18.92
CA LYS A 95 2.86 -15.98 -20.26
C LYS A 95 1.64 -16.90 -20.37
N SER A 96 1.14 -17.41 -19.26
CA SER A 96 -0.02 -18.33 -19.20
C SER A 96 -1.33 -17.65 -18.79
N PHE A 97 -1.30 -16.36 -18.40
CA PHE A 97 -2.46 -15.63 -17.87
C PHE A 97 -3.50 -15.27 -18.93
N LYS A 98 -4.75 -15.69 -18.71
CA LYS A 98 -5.90 -15.29 -19.53
C LYS A 98 -6.37 -13.89 -19.14
N LYS A 99 -7.02 -13.17 -20.08
CA LYS A 99 -7.42 -11.75 -19.97
C LYS A 99 -8.22 -11.39 -18.70
N HIS A 100 -8.95 -12.33 -18.10
CA HIS A 100 -9.75 -12.12 -16.88
C HIS A 100 -8.93 -12.19 -15.57
N GLU A 101 -7.78 -12.86 -15.56
CA GLU A 101 -6.98 -13.05 -14.35
C GLU A 101 -6.13 -11.80 -13.99
N TYR A 102 -6.05 -10.83 -14.90
CA TYR A 102 -5.41 -9.53 -14.67
C TYR A 102 -6.23 -8.63 -13.72
N THR A 103 -7.55 -8.83 -13.68
CA THR A 103 -8.53 -7.96 -13.01
C THR A 103 -9.05 -8.52 -11.69
N GLU A 104 -8.98 -9.83 -11.47
CA GLU A 104 -9.61 -10.49 -10.31
C GLU A 104 -8.74 -10.51 -9.03
N ASN A 105 -7.43 -10.25 -9.13
CA ASN A 105 -6.51 -10.30 -7.99
C ASN A 105 -6.25 -8.92 -7.35
N SER A 106 -7.31 -8.14 -7.12
CA SER A 106 -7.23 -6.77 -6.57
C SER A 106 -6.80 -6.69 -5.08
N TYR A 107 -6.49 -7.81 -4.44
CA TYR A 107 -6.19 -7.87 -3.00
C TYR A 107 -4.75 -8.27 -2.68
N GLN A 108 -3.91 -8.53 -3.69
CA GLN A 108 -2.53 -8.98 -3.49
C GLN A 108 -1.55 -8.10 -4.28
N LEU A 109 -0.40 -7.78 -3.66
CA LEU A 109 0.70 -7.12 -4.35
C LEU A 109 1.38 -8.12 -5.28
N ARG A 110 1.62 -7.70 -6.51
CA ARG A 110 2.32 -8.48 -7.52
C ARG A 110 3.75 -8.00 -7.66
N ILE A 111 4.72 -8.86 -7.43
CA ILE A 111 6.12 -8.60 -7.76
C ILE A 111 6.42 -9.27 -9.09
N TYR A 112 7.04 -8.52 -10.00
CA TYR A 112 7.29 -8.95 -11.37
C TYR A 112 8.77 -9.29 -11.53
N SER A 113 9.07 -10.43 -12.15
CA SER A 113 10.44 -10.76 -12.54
C SER A 113 10.92 -9.89 -13.71
N LYS A 114 12.24 -9.84 -13.98
CA LYS A 114 12.77 -9.16 -15.16
C LYS A 114 12.10 -9.60 -16.47
N SER A 115 11.79 -10.90 -16.60
CA SER A 115 11.07 -11.43 -17.76
C SER A 115 9.61 -10.96 -17.83
N ASP A 116 8.94 -10.83 -16.68
CA ASP A 116 7.57 -10.30 -16.61
C ASP A 116 7.54 -8.83 -17.03
N TRP A 117 8.52 -8.04 -16.59
CA TRP A 117 8.68 -6.65 -17.01
C TRP A 117 8.82 -6.51 -18.52
N GLN A 118 9.74 -7.28 -19.11
CA GLN A 118 9.95 -7.26 -20.57
C GLN A 118 8.66 -7.61 -21.31
N PHE A 119 7.87 -8.55 -20.80
CA PHE A 119 6.58 -8.91 -21.37
C PHE A 119 5.50 -7.83 -21.17
N ILE A 120 5.40 -7.20 -19.99
CA ILE A 120 4.46 -6.12 -19.74
C ILE A 120 4.73 -4.92 -20.66
N LEU A 121 6.00 -4.62 -20.93
CA LEU A 121 6.38 -3.50 -21.81
C LEU A 121 5.90 -3.68 -23.26
N THR A 122 5.62 -4.92 -23.70
CA THR A 122 5.06 -5.19 -25.04
C THR A 122 3.53 -5.10 -25.08
N PHE A 123 2.86 -4.81 -23.97
CA PHE A 123 1.40 -4.70 -23.93
C PHE A 123 0.89 -3.56 -24.81
N GLU A 124 -0.32 -3.70 -25.34
CA GLU A 124 -1.07 -2.56 -25.85
C GLU A 124 -1.40 -1.58 -24.72
N VAL A 125 -1.61 -0.30 -25.05
CA VAL A 125 -1.85 0.78 -24.06
C VAL A 125 -2.97 0.41 -23.09
N ASP A 126 -4.12 -0.06 -23.59
CA ASP A 126 -5.28 -0.39 -22.78
C ASP A 126 -5.01 -1.54 -21.79
N LYS A 127 -4.20 -2.52 -22.23
CA LYS A 127 -3.80 -3.65 -21.39
C LYS A 127 -2.82 -3.19 -20.30
N PHE A 128 -1.91 -2.29 -20.63
CA PHE A 128 -1.00 -1.67 -19.65
C PHE A 128 -1.78 -0.85 -18.61
N ILE A 129 -2.73 -0.02 -19.04
CA ILE A 129 -3.60 0.76 -18.13
C ILE A 129 -4.37 -0.16 -17.18
N SER A 130 -4.92 -1.27 -17.71
CA SER A 130 -5.67 -2.24 -16.90
C SER A 130 -4.80 -2.89 -15.82
N LEU A 131 -3.54 -3.21 -16.15
CA LEU A 131 -2.56 -3.73 -15.20
C LEU A 131 -2.26 -2.71 -14.10
N VAL A 132 -1.95 -1.46 -14.49
CA VAL A 132 -1.65 -0.37 -13.53
C VAL A 132 -2.84 -0.12 -12.61
N LYS A 133 -4.06 -0.02 -13.14
CA LYS A 133 -5.30 0.11 -12.35
C LYS A 133 -5.41 -0.98 -11.29
N SER A 134 -5.15 -2.23 -11.67
CA SER A 134 -5.22 -3.36 -10.75
C SER A 134 -4.13 -3.30 -9.67
N ASP A 135 -2.90 -2.89 -10.01
CA ASP A 135 -1.84 -2.69 -9.01
C ASP A 135 -2.16 -1.55 -8.03
N ILE A 136 -2.69 -0.44 -8.53
CA ILE A 136 -3.14 0.69 -7.72
C ILE A 136 -4.26 0.27 -6.77
N ALA A 137 -5.24 -0.50 -7.26
CA ALA A 137 -6.30 -1.05 -6.42
C ALA A 137 -5.74 -1.94 -5.30
N SER A 138 -4.80 -2.84 -5.60
CA SER A 138 -4.15 -3.68 -4.59
C SER A 138 -3.39 -2.87 -3.54
N LEU A 139 -2.66 -1.82 -3.94
CA LEU A 139 -1.94 -0.96 -3.01
C LEU A 139 -2.90 -0.22 -2.08
N LEU A 140 -3.94 0.41 -2.63
CA LEU A 140 -4.94 1.14 -1.84
C LEU A 140 -5.74 0.22 -0.91
N ASN A 141 -6.07 -0.99 -1.35
CA ASN A 141 -6.76 -1.99 -0.52
C ASN A 141 -5.93 -2.45 0.66
N ILE A 142 -4.60 -2.45 0.54
CA ILE A 142 -3.72 -2.79 1.65
C ILE A 142 -3.65 -1.63 2.64
N ILE A 143 -3.46 -0.40 2.17
CA ILE A 143 -3.41 0.78 3.03
C ILE A 143 -4.70 0.95 3.82
N ASP A 144 -5.85 0.68 3.19
CA ASP A 144 -7.18 0.75 3.84
C ASP A 144 -7.27 -0.13 5.10
N LYS A 145 -6.62 -1.31 5.09
CA LYS A 145 -6.61 -2.23 6.24
C LYS A 145 -5.80 -1.71 7.43
N PHE A 146 -4.87 -0.81 7.18
CA PHE A 146 -3.99 -0.23 8.21
C PHE A 146 -4.36 1.22 8.52
N LYS A 147 -5.46 1.71 7.95
CA LYS A 147 -5.93 3.07 8.15
C LYS A 147 -6.83 3.14 9.39
N PRO A 148 -6.58 4.05 10.34
CA PRO A 148 -7.50 4.31 11.45
C PRO A 148 -8.88 4.74 10.93
N ILE A 149 -9.95 4.31 11.62
CA ILE A 149 -11.35 4.54 11.21
C ILE A 149 -11.68 6.03 11.03
N ASN A 150 -11.09 6.89 11.86
CA ASN A 150 -11.38 8.33 11.86
C ASN A 150 -10.42 9.12 10.96
N MET A 151 -9.42 8.47 10.37
CA MET A 151 -8.49 9.12 9.48
C MET A 151 -9.15 9.38 8.12
N ILE A 152 -8.89 10.55 7.54
CA ILE A 152 -9.30 10.89 6.18
C ILE A 152 -8.03 11.28 5.44
N PHE A 153 -7.64 10.51 4.44
CA PHE A 153 -6.50 10.87 3.61
C PHE A 153 -6.84 12.06 2.74
N GLU A 154 -5.96 13.05 2.71
CA GLU A 154 -6.12 14.19 1.82
C GLU A 154 -5.70 13.83 0.40
N PHE A 155 -6.55 14.20 -0.57
CA PHE A 155 -6.23 14.04 -1.98
C PHE A 155 -5.06 14.96 -2.35
N PRO A 156 -4.02 14.48 -3.07
CA PRO A 156 -2.87 15.31 -3.41
C PRO A 156 -3.27 16.44 -4.37
N THR A 157 -2.81 17.66 -4.07
CA THR A 157 -3.07 18.85 -4.88
C THR A 157 -1.93 19.21 -5.82
N ASP A 158 -0.76 18.61 -5.63
CA ASP A 158 0.45 18.85 -6.41
C ASP A 158 1.32 17.58 -6.49
N SER A 159 2.38 17.66 -7.29
CA SER A 159 3.32 16.56 -7.55
C SER A 159 4.48 16.46 -6.54
N LEU A 160 4.56 17.35 -5.53
CA LEU A 160 5.71 17.42 -4.63
C LEU A 160 5.83 16.20 -3.71
N SER A 161 4.73 15.49 -3.47
CA SER A 161 4.76 14.27 -2.64
C SER A 161 5.68 13.18 -3.22
N LEU A 162 5.98 13.20 -4.53
CA LEU A 162 6.95 12.29 -5.16
C LEU A 162 8.38 12.50 -4.67
N ILE A 163 8.70 13.66 -4.10
CA ILE A 163 10.03 13.99 -3.56
C ILE A 163 10.16 13.47 -2.11
N HIS A 164 9.15 12.80 -1.58
CA HIS A 164 9.17 12.27 -0.21
C HIS A 164 10.31 11.27 0.02
N ILE A 165 10.97 11.43 1.17
CA ILE A 165 12.00 10.53 1.69
C ILE A 165 11.42 9.86 2.93
N ALA A 166 10.95 8.62 2.78
CA ALA A 166 10.48 7.82 3.90
C ALA A 166 11.67 7.39 4.78
N LYS A 167 11.60 7.66 6.08
CA LYS A 167 12.72 7.40 7.01
C LYS A 167 12.29 6.49 8.16
N PHE A 168 12.24 5.19 7.91
CA PHE A 168 11.85 4.23 8.95
C PHE A 168 12.94 4.05 10.00
N ASN A 169 12.66 4.46 11.23
CA ASN A 169 13.43 4.12 12.43
C ASN A 169 12.57 3.23 13.33
N PHE A 170 12.79 1.92 13.23
CA PHE A 170 11.91 0.92 13.83
C PHE A 170 11.77 1.02 15.36
N ASN A 171 12.76 1.62 16.04
CA ASN A 171 12.77 1.75 17.50
C ASN A 171 12.07 3.03 18.01
N ASP A 172 11.98 4.07 17.16
CA ASP A 172 11.52 5.40 17.59
C ASP A 172 10.21 5.85 16.91
N TYR A 173 9.71 5.08 15.94
CA TYR A 173 8.42 5.38 15.29
C TYR A 173 7.26 5.30 16.29
N ASN A 174 6.49 6.37 16.38
CA ASN A 174 5.23 6.42 17.10
C ASN A 174 4.03 6.22 16.15
N ASP A 175 2.81 6.26 16.68
CA ASP A 175 1.58 6.07 15.91
C ASP A 175 1.41 7.14 14.82
N ASP A 176 1.65 8.41 15.16
CA ASP A 176 1.53 9.54 14.23
C ASP A 176 2.51 9.40 13.06
N ASP A 177 3.75 8.95 13.31
CA ASP A 177 4.74 8.70 12.26
C ASP A 177 4.25 7.64 11.25
N PHE A 178 3.56 6.58 11.71
CA PHE A 178 2.98 5.60 10.80
C PHE A 178 1.81 6.15 10.00
N TYR A 179 0.99 7.02 10.61
CA TYR A 179 -0.16 7.61 9.94
C TYR A 179 0.28 8.59 8.87
N ASP A 180 1.26 9.43 9.18
CA ASP A 180 1.88 10.34 8.21
C ASP A 180 2.49 9.55 7.04
N GLU A 181 3.24 8.47 7.29
CA GLU A 181 3.80 7.64 6.22
C GLU A 181 2.72 6.90 5.40
N LEU A 182 1.61 6.46 6.01
CA LEU A 182 0.46 5.89 5.28
C LEU A 182 -0.18 6.92 4.35
N GLU A 183 -0.37 8.15 4.82
CA GLU A 183 -0.94 9.21 4.00
C GLU A 183 0.00 9.62 2.86
N GLN A 184 1.31 9.69 3.11
CA GLN A 184 2.29 9.98 2.06
C GLN A 184 2.34 8.86 1.02
N LEU A 185 2.27 7.60 1.46
CA LEU A 185 2.16 6.47 0.55
C LEU A 185 0.87 6.54 -0.29
N TYR A 186 -0.28 6.90 0.32
CA TYR A 186 -1.53 7.15 -0.39
C TYR A 186 -1.35 8.22 -1.48
N LYS A 187 -0.83 9.40 -1.12
CA LYS A 187 -0.61 10.51 -2.06
C LYS A 187 0.26 10.08 -3.24
N ASN A 188 1.35 9.36 -2.98
CA ASN A 188 2.24 8.83 -4.01
C ASN A 188 1.54 7.84 -4.96
N ILE A 189 0.67 6.96 -4.44
CA ILE A 189 -0.11 6.03 -5.25
C ILE A 189 -1.06 6.79 -6.19
N ILE A 190 -1.75 7.82 -5.69
CA ILE A 190 -2.65 8.65 -6.50
C ILE A 190 -1.89 9.40 -7.58
N LEU A 191 -0.72 9.95 -7.26
CA LEU A 191 0.12 10.64 -8.25
C LEU A 191 0.51 9.69 -9.38
N ILE A 192 0.94 8.46 -9.07
CA ILE A 192 1.24 7.47 -10.11
C ILE A 192 0.01 7.01 -10.86
N PHE A 193 -1.14 6.93 -10.19
CA PHE A 193 -2.40 6.64 -10.85
C PHE A 193 -2.76 7.70 -11.89
N SER A 194 -2.41 8.98 -11.69
CA SER A 194 -2.66 10.04 -12.68
C SER A 194 -1.99 9.79 -14.03
N THR A 195 -0.87 9.07 -14.05
CA THR A 195 -0.05 8.84 -15.24
C THR A 195 -0.74 7.97 -16.30
N ILE A 196 -1.81 7.25 -15.92
CA ILE A 196 -2.61 6.47 -16.87
C ILE A 196 -3.35 7.34 -17.89
N TYR A 197 -3.45 8.65 -17.63
CA TYR A 197 -4.05 9.62 -18.54
C TYR A 197 -3.01 10.27 -19.47
N SER A 198 -1.74 9.90 -19.35
CA SER A 198 -0.67 10.49 -20.14
C SER A 198 -0.70 10.07 -21.60
N GLN A 199 -0.44 11.03 -22.49
CA GLN A 199 -0.21 10.77 -23.90
C GLN A 199 1.11 10.00 -24.15
N ASN A 200 2.01 9.98 -23.16
CA ASN A 200 3.30 9.29 -23.25
C ASN A 200 3.20 7.78 -23.05
N LEU A 201 2.00 7.23 -22.77
CA LEU A 201 1.81 5.80 -22.56
C LEU A 201 2.11 4.93 -23.78
N SER A 202 2.25 5.48 -24.98
CA SER A 202 2.74 4.72 -26.14
C SER A 202 4.25 4.46 -26.07
N CYS A 203 5.00 5.19 -25.24
CA CYS A 203 6.44 5.08 -25.11
C CYS A 203 6.84 3.98 -24.10
N PRO A 204 7.60 2.95 -24.53
CA PRO A 204 8.06 1.89 -23.62
C PRO A 204 8.93 2.40 -22.46
N LYS A 205 9.75 3.44 -22.68
CA LYS A 205 10.58 4.04 -21.61
C LYS A 205 9.74 4.69 -20.51
N PHE A 206 8.65 5.37 -20.91
CA PHE A 206 7.71 5.99 -19.97
C PHE A 206 6.99 4.91 -19.14
N ARG A 207 6.50 3.85 -19.80
CA ARG A 207 5.91 2.68 -19.12
C ARG A 207 6.87 2.00 -18.15
N ASN A 208 8.13 1.84 -18.55
CA ASN A 208 9.17 1.27 -17.70
C ASN A 208 9.38 2.10 -16.42
N SER A 209 9.33 3.42 -16.54
CA SER A 209 9.43 4.32 -15.38
C SER A 209 8.23 4.18 -14.44
N ILE A 210 7.01 4.06 -14.97
CA ILE A 210 5.81 3.75 -14.18
C ILE A 210 5.99 2.41 -13.43
N LEU A 211 6.47 1.36 -14.10
CA LEU A 211 6.70 0.05 -13.45
C LEU A 211 7.73 0.12 -12.32
N LYS A 212 8.83 0.87 -12.50
CA LYS A 212 9.83 1.13 -11.44
C LYS A 212 9.22 1.81 -10.24
N ILE A 213 8.37 2.81 -10.47
CA ILE A 213 7.72 3.51 -9.36
C ILE A 213 6.71 2.59 -8.67
N LEU A 214 5.89 1.85 -9.41
CA LEU A 214 4.95 0.89 -8.81
C LEU A 214 5.68 -0.17 -8.00
N GLU A 215 6.82 -0.67 -8.48
CA GLU A 215 7.65 -1.59 -7.71
C GLU A 215 8.17 -0.94 -6.43
N PHE A 216 8.68 0.29 -6.48
CA PHE A 216 9.06 1.04 -5.28
C PHE A 216 7.91 1.14 -4.28
N LEU A 217 6.71 1.54 -4.73
CA LEU A 217 5.54 1.73 -3.87
C LEU A 217 5.09 0.41 -3.23
N LYS A 218 5.20 -0.72 -3.93
CA LYS A 218 4.94 -2.05 -3.38
C LYS A 218 5.90 -2.39 -2.24
N HIS A 219 7.19 -2.11 -2.41
CA HIS A 219 8.17 -2.32 -1.35
C HIS A 219 7.96 -1.39 -0.16
N TYR A 220 7.65 -0.12 -0.42
CA TYR A 220 7.36 0.88 0.60
C TYR A 220 6.12 0.50 1.43
N THR A 221 5.00 0.19 0.76
CA THR A 221 3.78 -0.36 1.38
C THR A 221 4.14 -1.56 2.25
N GLY A 222 5.05 -2.37 1.75
CA GLY A 222 5.47 -3.57 2.38
C GLY A 222 6.20 -3.40 3.70
N ILE A 223 7.23 -2.58 3.69
CA ILE A 223 8.00 -2.23 4.88
C ILE A 223 7.07 -1.60 5.93
N LEU A 224 6.24 -0.65 5.50
CA LEU A 224 5.30 0.05 6.38
C LEU A 224 4.31 -0.91 7.06
N THR A 225 3.65 -1.74 6.26
CA THR A 225 2.61 -2.65 6.78
C THR A 225 3.18 -3.82 7.58
N PHE A 226 4.40 -4.25 7.30
CA PHE A 226 5.10 -5.23 8.15
C PHE A 226 5.25 -4.71 9.58
N GLU A 227 5.79 -3.50 9.76
CA GLU A 227 5.96 -2.89 11.08
C GLU A 227 4.63 -2.61 11.78
N MET A 228 3.62 -2.22 11.02
CA MET A 228 2.29 -2.05 11.60
C MET A 228 1.67 -3.39 12.03
N GLU A 229 1.98 -4.48 11.34
CA GLU A 229 1.51 -5.82 11.72
C GLU A 229 2.22 -6.34 12.98
N THR A 230 3.53 -6.11 13.13
CA THR A 230 4.28 -6.50 14.34
C THR A 230 3.79 -5.76 15.59
N ARG A 231 3.18 -4.58 15.41
CA ARG A 231 2.51 -3.79 16.45
C ARG A 231 1.01 -4.04 16.59
N GLY A 232 0.42 -4.90 15.75
CA GLY A 232 -0.97 -5.33 15.87
C GLY A 232 -2.03 -4.31 15.44
N TYR A 233 -1.67 -3.27 14.68
CA TYR A 233 -2.61 -2.19 14.30
C TYR A 233 -3.84 -2.71 13.57
N ARG A 234 -3.70 -3.73 12.71
CA ARG A 234 -4.82 -4.24 11.92
C ARG A 234 -5.92 -4.89 12.78
N ILE A 235 -5.51 -5.67 13.78
CA ILE A 235 -6.44 -6.26 14.75
C ILE A 235 -7.03 -5.18 15.64
N TYR A 236 -6.19 -4.22 16.08
CA TYR A 236 -6.64 -3.07 16.86
C TYR A 236 -7.74 -2.26 16.15
N TYR A 237 -7.54 -1.88 14.88
CA TYR A 237 -8.57 -1.13 14.14
C TYR A 237 -9.82 -1.94 13.88
N TYR A 238 -9.69 -3.25 13.63
CA TYR A 238 -10.85 -4.11 13.51
C TYR A 238 -11.67 -4.14 14.81
N MET A 239 -10.99 -4.24 15.96
CA MET A 239 -11.62 -4.21 17.29
C MET A 239 -12.32 -2.86 17.55
N GLU A 240 -11.65 -1.75 17.30
CA GLU A 240 -12.23 -0.40 17.43
C GLU A 240 -13.47 -0.23 16.55
N GLU A 241 -13.44 -0.75 15.32
CA GLU A 241 -14.57 -0.68 14.38
C GLU A 241 -15.74 -1.50 14.90
N TYR A 242 -15.46 -2.71 15.37
CA TYR A 242 -16.45 -3.59 15.97
C TYR A 242 -17.13 -2.91 17.18
N PHE A 243 -16.37 -2.33 18.10
CA PHE A 243 -16.93 -1.63 19.25
C PHE A 243 -17.76 -0.41 18.83
N LYS A 244 -17.28 0.39 17.88
CA LYS A 244 -18.02 1.55 17.37
C LYS A 244 -19.36 1.15 16.74
N ILE A 245 -19.38 0.11 15.92
CA ILE A 245 -20.60 -0.40 15.27
C ILE A 245 -21.58 -0.91 16.33
N LYS A 246 -21.11 -1.63 17.35
CA LYS A 246 -21.95 -2.18 18.41
C LYS A 246 -22.51 -1.12 19.36
N LEU A 247 -21.70 -0.14 19.76
CA LEU A 247 -22.13 0.98 20.60
C LEU A 247 -23.22 1.82 19.93
N GLN A 248 -23.14 1.99 18.60
CA GLN A 248 -24.01 2.93 17.90
C GLN A 248 -25.31 2.32 17.35
N LYS A 249 -25.60 1.03 17.59
CA LYS A 249 -26.85 0.25 17.32
C LYS A 249 -27.60 0.47 15.98
N ASN A 250 -27.14 1.30 15.04
CA ASN A 250 -27.83 1.66 13.79
C ASN A 250 -26.95 2.49 12.82
N VAL A 251 -25.62 2.36 12.86
CA VAL A 251 -24.81 2.93 11.77
C VAL A 251 -24.86 1.99 10.59
N ASN A 252 -25.28 2.52 9.44
CA ASN A 252 -25.30 1.81 8.17
C ASN A 252 -24.02 0.98 8.01
N LYS A 253 -24.19 -0.35 7.95
CA LYS A 253 -23.14 -1.37 7.70
C LYS A 253 -22.40 -1.20 6.35
N ASN A 254 -22.58 -0.07 5.66
CA ASN A 254 -22.23 0.11 4.25
C ASN A 254 -21.08 1.10 4.00
N ASN A 255 -20.34 1.55 5.01
CA ASN A 255 -19.16 2.39 4.78
C ASN A 255 -17.88 1.59 4.47
N ASN A 256 -18.01 0.40 3.88
CA ASN A 256 -16.93 -0.25 3.13
C ASN A 256 -16.67 0.48 1.81
N ASN A 257 -16.52 1.80 1.87
CA ASN A 257 -16.00 2.55 0.73
C ASN A 257 -14.50 2.27 0.67
N ILE A 258 -14.18 1.16 0.02
CA ILE A 258 -12.83 0.81 -0.40
C ILE A 258 -12.20 2.06 -0.99
N ILE A 259 -11.05 2.50 -0.47
CA ILE A 259 -10.37 3.75 -0.88
C ILE A 259 -10.30 3.88 -2.40
N PHE A 260 -10.03 2.78 -3.11
CA PHE A 260 -9.98 2.77 -4.56
C PHE A 260 -11.30 3.21 -5.24
N ASN A 261 -12.45 2.80 -4.72
CA ASN A 261 -13.75 3.23 -5.24
C ASN A 261 -13.95 4.73 -5.05
N THR A 262 -13.53 5.28 -3.91
CA THR A 262 -13.54 6.72 -3.65
C THR A 262 -12.62 7.46 -4.60
N VAL A 263 -11.40 6.96 -4.83
CA VAL A 263 -10.41 7.55 -5.74
C VAL A 263 -10.94 7.64 -7.16
N ILE A 264 -11.66 6.62 -7.65
CA ILE A 264 -12.25 6.65 -9.00
C ILE A 264 -13.26 7.81 -9.16
N LEU A 265 -13.92 8.25 -8.09
CA LEU A 265 -14.85 9.39 -8.15
C LEU A 265 -14.11 10.71 -8.40
N TYR A 266 -12.82 10.81 -8.06
CA TYR A 266 -11.96 11.98 -8.28
C TYR A 266 -11.26 11.95 -9.65
N GLU A 267 -11.85 11.30 -10.66
CA GLU A 267 -11.22 11.14 -11.98
C GLU A 267 -10.75 12.47 -12.58
N LYS A 268 -11.54 13.53 -12.43
CA LYS A 268 -11.22 14.86 -13.00
C LYS A 268 -9.99 15.47 -12.31
N GLU A 269 -9.91 15.35 -11.00
CA GLU A 269 -8.81 15.84 -10.17
C GLU A 269 -7.54 15.04 -10.48
N ILE A 270 -7.64 13.72 -10.60
CA ILE A 270 -6.54 12.84 -10.99
C ILE A 270 -5.97 13.25 -12.34
N LYS A 271 -6.82 13.51 -13.35
CA LYS A 271 -6.40 13.97 -14.68
C LYS A 271 -5.66 15.31 -14.64
N LYS A 272 -5.96 16.20 -13.68
CA LYS A 272 -5.27 17.49 -13.56
C LYS A 272 -3.84 17.35 -13.04
N LEU A 273 -3.54 16.31 -12.26
CA LEU A 273 -2.20 16.05 -11.73
C LEU A 273 -1.25 15.49 -12.81
N GLU A 274 -1.80 14.83 -13.83
CA GLU A 274 -1.02 14.08 -14.83
C GLU A 274 0.10 14.90 -15.48
N PRO A 275 -0.10 16.14 -15.96
CA PRO A 275 0.94 16.85 -16.69
C PRO A 275 2.19 17.10 -15.84
N GLU A 276 2.01 17.46 -14.58
CA GLU A 276 3.12 17.68 -13.64
C GLU A 276 3.83 16.37 -13.29
N VAL A 277 3.07 15.33 -12.95
CA VAL A 277 3.63 14.02 -12.59
C VAL A 277 4.39 13.42 -13.76
N SER A 278 3.83 13.47 -14.97
CA SER A 278 4.47 12.95 -16.17
C SER A 278 5.79 13.66 -16.49
N GLN A 279 5.91 14.96 -16.18
CA GLN A 279 7.20 15.66 -16.32
C GLN A 279 8.26 15.08 -15.39
N TYR A 280 7.92 14.75 -14.14
CA TYR A 280 8.85 14.06 -13.25
C TYR A 280 9.24 12.69 -13.81
N ILE A 281 8.27 11.91 -14.27
CA ILE A 281 8.52 10.54 -14.76
C ILE A 281 9.37 10.51 -16.02
N VAL A 282 9.11 11.40 -16.99
CA VAL A 282 9.92 11.49 -18.22
C VAL A 282 11.37 11.85 -17.90
N ASN A 283 11.59 12.69 -16.89
CA ASN A 283 12.92 13.15 -16.49
C ASN A 283 13.70 12.16 -15.62
N LEU A 284 13.08 11.06 -15.17
CA LEU A 284 13.75 10.08 -14.32
C LEU A 284 14.92 9.37 -15.04
N ASN A 285 14.97 9.36 -16.38
CA ASN A 285 16.04 8.75 -17.19
C ASN A 285 16.52 7.38 -16.64
N LEU A 286 15.54 6.54 -16.26
CA LEU A 286 15.72 5.23 -15.64
C LEU A 286 15.77 4.09 -16.65
#